data_AF-A0A7V9FGV4-F1
#
_entry.id   AF-A0A7V9FGV4-F1
#
_cell.length_a   1.000
_cell.length_b   1.000
_cell.length_c   1.000
_cell.angle_alpha   90.00
_cell.angle_beta   90.00
_cell.angle_gamma   90.00
#
_symmetry.space_group_name_H-M   'P 1'
#
loop_
_entity.id
_entity.type
_entity.pdbx_description
1 polymer ?
#
loop_
_entity_poly.entity_id
_entity_poly.type
_entity_poly.pdbx_seq_one_letter_code
_entity_poly.pdbx_strand_id
1 'polypeptide(L)'
;MATALTVTLLGGCGRGQPREGEATGAAEPAGGAVTLWTDSTELFMEHPALIVGAPDKFAVHLTDLTDFAPLRSGSVTLRFEPRGGGEAVVVTQETPRSPGIYGPAPEFERAGTYDLTITVESPQARDTIRVPDLRVYPSAEGAPKEEGGEDGGISFLKEQQWKTPGFATAFAAPGRVTESFQATGQIVPAAGRMARVSAPVAGVVEASGLTRSPAPGQRVTRGQVLAVLTPALGEGGSAYAQARAEIREARDEHARAQRLYAVEAVPQRRVHEAEIRLTAAREALAGFGGAAASRADGRIAIRAPLAGVVASRSLAPGSRVDAGAELFTVVDPTVVWVEANVPARDAARVSASGKATFRVPGLDTVRSVRRTVSVGSVIDSVSRTVPVIYEVNNTDGRLKVGMHAQVAVGTGREVEGVTIPSSAVLEEEGRPVAYVQPEGERFEKRDLTLGGTSEGRTLVRSGITTGERVVTGAAYQVRLASLSTSVPAHGHEH
;
A
#
# COMPACT_ATOMS: atom_id res chain seq x y z
N MET A 1 -37.07 -51.56 -51.54
CA MET A 1 -37.92 -52.32 -50.59
C MET A 1 -38.64 -51.33 -49.71
N ALA A 2 -39.97 -51.37 -49.77
CA ALA A 2 -40.88 -50.52 -49.02
C ALA A 2 -41.31 -51.23 -47.73
N THR A 3 -41.47 -50.45 -46.65
CA THR A 3 -42.33 -50.71 -45.46
C THR A 3 -42.21 -49.45 -44.58
N ALA A 4 -43.17 -48.55 -44.37
CA ALA A 4 -44.60 -48.63 -44.06
C ALA A 4 -44.93 -49.35 -42.74
N LEU A 5 -45.35 -48.58 -41.72
CA LEU A 5 -46.25 -48.87 -40.57
C LEU A 5 -46.11 -47.66 -39.60
N THR A 6 -47.11 -47.04 -38.94
CA THR A 6 -48.57 -47.20 -38.83
C THR A 6 -49.10 -45.90 -38.21
N VAL A 7 -50.32 -45.52 -38.58
CA VAL A 7 -51.13 -44.45 -37.97
C VAL A 7 -51.90 -45.01 -36.78
N THR A 8 -52.03 -44.24 -35.69
CA THR A 8 -53.24 -44.30 -34.84
C THR A 8 -53.63 -42.89 -34.38
N LEU A 9 -54.78 -42.43 -34.87
CA LEU A 9 -55.57 -41.31 -34.37
C LEU A 9 -56.53 -41.81 -33.28
N LEU A 10 -56.73 -41.01 -32.23
CA LEU A 10 -57.99 -40.98 -31.47
C LEU A 10 -58.36 -39.51 -31.29
N GLY A 11 -59.51 -39.15 -31.86
CA GLY A 11 -60.06 -37.80 -31.84
C GLY A 11 -60.94 -37.53 -30.62
N GLY A 12 -61.25 -36.25 -30.44
CA GLY A 12 -62.30 -35.75 -29.57
C GLY A 12 -62.67 -34.33 -29.96
N CYS A 13 -63.74 -34.18 -30.74
CA CYS A 13 -64.34 -32.89 -31.07
C CYS A 13 -65.01 -32.28 -29.83
N GLY A 14 -64.72 -31.02 -29.55
CA GLY A 14 -65.50 -30.17 -28.65
C GLY A 14 -65.38 -28.71 -29.08
N ARG A 15 -66.39 -28.20 -29.80
CA ARG A 15 -66.56 -26.76 -30.03
C ARG A 15 -66.97 -26.10 -28.70
N GLY A 16 -66.10 -25.25 -28.17
CA GLY A 16 -66.40 -24.30 -27.09
C GLY A 16 -65.89 -22.92 -27.48
N GLN A 17 -66.70 -21.89 -27.23
CA GLN A 17 -66.53 -20.48 -27.60
C GLN A 17 -65.14 -19.87 -27.27
N PRO A 18 -64.72 -18.80 -27.98
CA PRO A 18 -63.58 -18.01 -27.53
C PRO A 18 -63.95 -17.31 -26.23
N ARG A 19 -63.20 -17.61 -25.16
CA ARG A 19 -63.23 -16.78 -23.94
C ARG A 19 -62.50 -15.48 -24.25
N GLU A 20 -63.25 -14.39 -24.22
CA GLU A 20 -62.73 -13.05 -23.93
C GLU A 20 -61.88 -13.10 -22.65
N GLY A 21 -60.77 -12.38 -22.66
CA GLY A 21 -59.92 -12.20 -21.48
C GLY A 21 -58.41 -12.31 -21.72
N GLU A 22 -57.90 -12.01 -22.92
CA GLU A 22 -56.50 -11.58 -23.02
C GLU A 22 -56.45 -10.12 -22.54
N ALA A 23 -56.23 -9.96 -21.23
CA ALA A 23 -55.73 -8.69 -20.71
C ALA A 23 -54.36 -8.49 -21.36
N THR A 24 -54.32 -7.68 -22.41
CA THR A 24 -53.09 -7.05 -22.87
C THR A 24 -52.50 -6.34 -21.65
N GLY A 25 -51.48 -6.93 -21.03
CA GLY A 25 -50.65 -6.22 -20.06
C GLY A 25 -50.11 -5.01 -20.80
N ALA A 26 -50.72 -3.85 -20.59
CA ALA A 26 -50.27 -2.61 -21.17
C ALA A 26 -48.85 -2.40 -20.66
N ALA A 27 -47.87 -2.36 -21.58
CA ALA A 27 -46.50 -2.06 -21.23
C ALA A 27 -46.46 -0.79 -20.36
N GLU A 28 -45.86 -0.91 -19.18
CA GLU A 28 -45.82 0.17 -18.19
C GLU A 28 -45.00 1.34 -18.74
N PRO A 29 -45.40 2.58 -18.43
CA PRO A 29 -44.67 3.75 -18.88
C PRO A 29 -43.31 3.82 -18.16
N ALA A 30 -42.23 3.99 -18.94
CA ALA A 30 -40.86 3.96 -18.46
C ALA A 30 -40.56 5.13 -17.54
N GLY A 31 -40.08 4.81 -16.35
CA GLY A 31 -39.48 5.76 -15.42
C GLY A 31 -38.10 6.25 -15.88
N GLY A 32 -37.39 6.91 -14.96
CA GLY A 32 -36.02 7.34 -15.17
C GLY A 32 -35.19 7.23 -13.90
N ALA A 33 -33.88 7.07 -14.07
CA ALA A 33 -32.90 7.11 -13.00
C ALA A 33 -31.96 8.31 -13.21
N VAL A 34 -31.62 8.99 -12.12
CA VAL A 34 -30.73 10.16 -12.12
C VAL A 34 -29.70 9.97 -11.02
N THR A 35 -28.43 9.99 -11.40
CA THR A 35 -27.31 9.98 -10.44
C THR A 35 -26.53 11.28 -10.57
N LEU A 36 -26.38 12.00 -9.46
CA LEU A 36 -25.61 13.24 -9.40
C LEU A 36 -24.76 13.25 -8.14
N TRP A 37 -23.61 13.91 -8.23
CA TRP A 37 -22.72 14.12 -7.10
C TRP A 37 -22.39 15.60 -6.96
N THR A 38 -22.45 16.09 -5.74
CA THR A 38 -21.93 17.40 -5.36
C THR A 38 -20.63 17.21 -4.57
N ASP A 39 -20.18 18.27 -3.88
CA ASP A 39 -19.03 18.18 -2.97
C ASP A 39 -19.35 17.41 -1.69
N SER A 40 -20.62 17.26 -1.30
CA SER A 40 -21.03 16.69 -0.01
C SER A 40 -22.06 15.58 -0.11
N THR A 41 -22.82 15.48 -1.22
CA THR A 41 -23.96 14.57 -1.34
C THR A 41 -23.93 13.83 -2.67
N GLU A 42 -24.24 12.54 -2.63
CA GLU A 42 -24.68 11.78 -3.80
C GLU A 42 -26.19 11.67 -3.80
N LEU A 43 -26.82 12.05 -4.92
CA LEU A 43 -28.19 11.74 -5.26
C LEU A 43 -28.20 10.53 -6.18
N PHE A 44 -28.92 9.49 -5.80
CA PHE A 44 -29.43 8.49 -6.74
C PHE A 44 -30.95 8.52 -6.63
N MET A 45 -31.62 8.92 -7.69
CA MET A 45 -33.06 9.12 -7.73
C MET A 45 -33.67 8.31 -8.86
N GLU A 46 -34.59 7.43 -8.52
CA GLU A 46 -35.46 6.78 -9.50
C GLU A 46 -36.84 7.42 -9.40
N HIS A 47 -37.47 7.62 -10.55
CA HIS A 47 -38.81 8.17 -10.61
C HIS A 47 -39.66 7.42 -11.63
N PRO A 48 -40.96 7.25 -11.37
CA PRO A 48 -41.89 6.71 -12.35
C PRO A 48 -42.06 7.68 -13.52
N ALA A 49 -42.72 7.24 -14.59
CA ALA A 49 -43.15 8.17 -15.62
C ALA A 49 -44.05 9.26 -15.02
N LEU A 50 -43.65 10.52 -15.14
CA LEU A 50 -44.38 11.63 -14.53
C LEU A 50 -45.64 11.93 -15.35
N ILE A 51 -46.81 11.67 -14.78
CA ILE A 51 -48.10 11.81 -15.48
C ILE A 51 -49.02 12.76 -14.69
N VAL A 52 -49.71 13.65 -15.42
CA VAL A 52 -50.67 14.58 -14.83
C VAL A 52 -51.77 13.83 -14.07
N GLY A 53 -52.03 14.25 -12.83
CA GLY A 53 -53.08 13.67 -11.97
C GLY A 53 -52.83 12.24 -11.48
N ALA A 54 -51.62 11.70 -11.67
CA ALA A 54 -51.22 10.38 -11.20
C ALA A 54 -49.97 10.50 -10.30
N PRO A 55 -50.13 10.97 -9.04
CA PRO A 55 -49.01 11.12 -8.13
C PRO A 55 -48.42 9.76 -7.79
N ASP A 56 -47.10 9.65 -7.91
CA ASP A 56 -46.38 8.42 -7.61
C ASP A 56 -45.02 8.75 -6.97
N LYS A 57 -44.48 7.79 -6.23
CA LYS A 57 -43.36 8.01 -5.31
C LYS A 57 -42.04 7.98 -6.06
N PHE A 58 -41.22 8.99 -5.82
CA PHE A 58 -39.82 8.98 -6.21
C PHE A 58 -39.04 8.11 -5.22
N ALA A 59 -38.08 7.33 -5.68
CA ALA A 59 -37.10 6.68 -4.80
C ALA A 59 -35.85 7.56 -4.74
N VAL A 60 -35.80 8.46 -3.77
CA VAL A 60 -34.68 9.41 -3.59
C VAL A 60 -33.71 8.84 -2.56
N HIS A 61 -32.56 8.39 -3.02
CA HIS A 61 -31.44 7.92 -2.20
C HIS A 61 -30.39 9.03 -2.04
N LEU A 62 -30.11 9.41 -0.80
CA LEU A 62 -29.12 10.42 -0.45
C LEU A 62 -28.00 9.82 0.39
N THR A 63 -26.77 9.94 -0.12
CA THR A 63 -25.55 9.50 0.56
C THR A 63 -24.67 10.70 0.92
N ASP A 64 -24.15 10.72 2.14
CA ASP A 64 -23.16 11.68 2.61
C ASP A 64 -21.78 11.27 2.07
N LEU A 65 -21.13 12.13 1.29
CA LEU A 65 -19.85 11.83 0.67
C LEU A 65 -18.65 11.90 1.64
N THR A 66 -18.87 12.34 2.88
CA THR A 66 -17.83 12.37 3.92
C THR A 66 -17.46 10.97 4.37
N ASP A 67 -18.45 10.10 4.57
CA ASP A 67 -18.28 8.73 5.07
C ASP A 67 -18.96 7.66 4.19
N PHE A 68 -19.59 8.07 3.08
CA PHE A 68 -20.36 7.23 2.16
C PHE A 68 -21.53 6.51 2.84
N ALA A 69 -22.03 7.05 3.95
CA ALA A 69 -23.18 6.53 4.68
C ALA A 69 -24.47 7.25 4.26
N PRO A 70 -25.66 6.66 4.52
CA PRO A 70 -26.92 7.31 4.18
C PRO A 70 -27.16 8.55 5.06
N LEU A 71 -27.93 9.50 4.53
CA LEU A 71 -28.49 10.58 5.36
C LEU A 71 -29.54 10.01 6.31
N ARG A 72 -29.23 10.00 7.61
CA ARG A 72 -30.05 9.33 8.65
C ARG A 72 -31.22 10.19 9.14
N SER A 73 -31.17 11.50 8.90
CA SER A 73 -32.18 12.47 9.29
C SER A 73 -32.08 13.73 8.44
N GLY A 74 -33.07 14.62 8.55
CA GLY A 74 -33.14 15.86 7.79
C GLY A 74 -34.28 15.87 6.79
N SER A 75 -34.65 17.07 6.34
CA SER A 75 -35.71 17.28 5.38
C SER A 75 -35.17 17.36 3.95
N VAL A 76 -36.01 16.96 3.01
CA VAL A 76 -35.75 17.07 1.58
C VAL A 76 -36.93 17.77 0.93
N THR A 77 -36.66 18.85 0.21
CA THR A 77 -37.65 19.61 -0.54
C THR A 77 -37.39 19.49 -2.03
N LEU A 78 -38.34 18.89 -2.76
CA LEU A 78 -38.34 18.85 -4.22
C LEU A 78 -39.18 20.02 -4.72
N ARG A 79 -38.56 20.91 -5.49
CA ARG A 79 -39.20 22.04 -6.16
C ARG A 79 -39.09 21.88 -7.66
N PHE A 80 -40.21 21.64 -8.33
CA PHE A 80 -40.30 21.47 -9.78
C PHE A 80 -40.76 22.78 -10.42
N GLU A 81 -39.88 23.45 -11.15
CA GLU A 81 -40.16 24.72 -11.84
C GLU A 81 -40.52 24.48 -13.31
N PRO A 82 -41.73 24.84 -13.76
CA PRO A 82 -42.13 24.65 -15.16
C PRO A 82 -41.38 25.61 -16.08
N ARG A 83 -40.66 25.11 -17.09
CA ARG A 83 -39.97 25.96 -18.09
C ARG A 83 -40.91 26.82 -18.92
N GLY A 84 -42.16 26.39 -19.07
CA GLY A 84 -43.23 27.15 -19.75
C GLY A 84 -43.89 28.24 -18.89
N GLY A 85 -43.41 28.44 -17.66
CA GLY A 85 -43.97 29.39 -16.70
C GLY A 85 -45.18 28.86 -15.91
N GLY A 86 -45.46 29.52 -14.79
CA GLY A 86 -46.53 29.20 -13.84
C GLY A 86 -46.00 28.77 -12.47
N GLU A 87 -46.88 28.26 -11.62
CA GLU A 87 -46.55 27.90 -10.25
C GLU A 87 -45.69 26.62 -10.18
N ALA A 88 -44.71 26.62 -9.28
CA ALA A 88 -43.83 25.48 -9.04
C ALA A 88 -44.52 24.44 -8.15
N VAL A 89 -44.35 23.17 -8.46
CA VAL A 89 -44.80 22.08 -7.58
C VAL A 89 -43.73 21.91 -6.49
N VAL A 90 -44.12 21.99 -5.22
CA VAL A 90 -43.19 21.86 -4.10
C VAL A 90 -43.67 20.75 -3.17
N VAL A 91 -42.80 19.78 -2.91
CA VAL A 91 -43.06 18.69 -1.96
C VAL A 91 -41.91 18.62 -0.99
N THR A 92 -42.21 18.68 0.31
CA THR A 92 -41.23 18.51 1.38
C THR A 92 -41.52 17.24 2.15
N GLN A 93 -40.48 16.46 2.41
CA GLN A 93 -40.51 15.35 3.32
C GLN A 93 -39.53 15.61 4.47
N GLU A 94 -40.06 15.76 5.69
CA GLU A 94 -39.28 16.17 6.88
C GLU A 94 -38.31 15.11 7.40
N THR A 95 -38.60 13.82 7.14
CA THR A 95 -37.80 12.71 7.63
C THR A 95 -37.71 11.58 6.59
N PRO A 96 -36.59 10.85 6.52
CA PRO A 96 -36.45 9.72 5.63
C PRO A 96 -37.37 8.55 6.05
N ARG A 97 -37.84 7.75 5.08
CA ARG A 97 -38.63 6.52 5.33
C ARG A 97 -37.77 5.40 5.91
N SER A 98 -36.52 5.36 5.49
CA SER A 98 -35.44 4.51 5.98
C SER A 98 -34.14 5.29 5.79
N PRO A 99 -33.07 5.05 6.56
CA PRO A 99 -31.85 5.84 6.45
C PRO A 99 -31.40 6.03 5.00
N GLY A 100 -31.35 7.28 4.53
CA GLY A 100 -30.96 7.68 3.18
C GLY A 100 -32.08 7.67 2.14
N ILE A 101 -33.25 7.11 2.45
CA ILE A 101 -34.35 6.87 1.50
C ILE A 101 -35.53 7.82 1.76
N TYR A 102 -35.85 8.64 0.78
CA TYR A 102 -37.00 9.53 0.76
C TYR A 102 -37.96 9.12 -0.36
N GLY A 103 -39.26 9.32 -0.12
CA GLY A 103 -40.32 8.91 -1.02
C GLY A 103 -41.37 10.00 -1.26
N PRO A 104 -40.99 11.21 -1.70
CA PRO A 104 -41.96 12.25 -2.03
C PRO A 104 -42.79 11.83 -3.25
N ALA A 105 -44.08 12.13 -3.22
CA ALA A 105 -45.01 11.85 -4.31
C ALA A 105 -45.62 13.17 -4.81
N PRO A 106 -44.97 13.86 -5.76
CA PRO A 106 -45.49 15.10 -6.32
C PRO A 106 -46.70 14.85 -7.22
N GLU A 107 -47.68 15.74 -7.15
CA GLU A 107 -48.83 15.78 -8.04
C GLU A 107 -48.66 16.92 -9.04
N PHE A 108 -48.79 16.60 -10.34
CA PHE A 108 -48.67 17.58 -11.41
C PHE A 108 -50.04 17.87 -12.02
N GLU A 109 -50.42 19.14 -12.08
CA GLU A 109 -51.68 19.57 -12.72
C GLU A 109 -51.54 19.83 -14.23
N ARG A 110 -50.30 20.03 -14.72
CA ARG A 110 -50.02 20.41 -16.11
C ARG A 110 -48.88 19.57 -16.68
N ALA A 111 -49.04 19.16 -17.93
CA ALA A 111 -47.97 18.53 -18.70
C ALA A 111 -46.95 19.59 -19.15
N GLY A 112 -45.69 19.20 -19.30
CA GLY A 112 -44.62 20.12 -19.67
C GLY A 112 -43.24 19.63 -19.27
N THR A 113 -42.24 20.48 -19.46
CA THR A 113 -40.87 20.24 -18.99
C THR A 113 -40.61 21.06 -17.74
N TYR A 114 -40.06 20.41 -16.72
CA TYR A 114 -39.79 20.95 -15.40
C TYR A 114 -38.30 20.84 -15.07
N ASP A 115 -37.76 21.86 -14.43
CA ASP A 115 -36.45 21.79 -13.79
C ASP A 115 -36.66 21.50 -12.30
N LEU A 116 -36.11 20.40 -11.82
CA LEU A 116 -36.19 20.02 -10.42
C LEU A 116 -34.99 20.58 -9.64
N THR A 117 -35.29 21.25 -8.53
CA THR A 117 -34.31 21.58 -7.49
C THR A 117 -34.64 20.78 -6.24
N ILE A 118 -33.67 20.00 -5.77
CA ILE A 118 -33.74 19.24 -4.53
C ILE A 118 -32.91 19.98 -3.48
N THR A 119 -33.56 20.52 -2.45
CA THR A 119 -32.89 21.11 -1.29
C THR A 119 -32.80 20.07 -0.18
N VAL A 120 -31.59 19.79 0.28
CA VAL A 120 -31.31 18.85 1.36
C VAL A 120 -30.93 19.64 2.60
N GLU A 121 -31.67 19.46 3.69
CA GLU A 121 -31.39 20.08 4.98
C GLU A 121 -31.22 19.00 6.06
N SER A 122 -29.98 18.56 6.28
CA SER A 122 -29.63 17.58 7.29
C SER A 122 -28.52 18.11 8.21
N PRO A 123 -28.43 17.60 9.46
CA PRO A 123 -27.22 17.77 10.27
C PRO A 123 -25.96 17.17 9.61
N GLN A 124 -26.12 16.16 8.75
CA GLN A 124 -25.02 15.50 8.03
C GLN A 124 -24.55 16.30 6.81
N ALA A 125 -25.50 16.78 6.00
CA ALA A 125 -25.19 17.52 4.78
C ALA A 125 -26.26 18.60 4.52
N ARG A 126 -25.84 19.70 3.89
CA ARG A 126 -26.73 20.75 3.37
C ARG A 126 -26.37 21.00 1.92
N ASP A 127 -27.35 20.89 1.05
CA ASP A 127 -27.07 20.89 -0.38
C ASP A 127 -28.26 21.34 -1.23
N THR A 128 -27.98 21.69 -2.48
CA THR A 128 -28.98 22.05 -3.49
C THR A 128 -28.60 21.42 -4.81
N ILE A 129 -29.37 20.40 -5.21
CA ILE A 129 -29.09 19.56 -6.39
C ILE A 129 -30.09 19.92 -7.48
N ARG A 130 -29.61 20.15 -8.71
CA ARG A 130 -30.46 20.51 -9.85
C ARG A 130 -30.53 19.37 -10.84
N VAL A 131 -31.74 18.95 -11.17
CA VAL A 131 -32.05 17.95 -12.19
C VAL A 131 -32.89 18.63 -13.27
N PRO A 132 -32.28 19.09 -14.37
CA PRO A 132 -33.00 19.77 -15.43
C PRO A 132 -33.83 18.79 -16.27
N ASP A 133 -34.75 19.34 -17.07
CA ASP A 133 -35.38 18.64 -18.20
C ASP A 133 -36.27 17.43 -17.86
N LEU A 134 -36.89 17.39 -16.68
CA LEU A 134 -37.87 16.36 -16.35
C LEU A 134 -39.17 16.56 -17.14
N ARG A 135 -39.62 15.52 -17.85
CA ARG A 135 -40.81 15.58 -18.70
C ARG A 135 -42.03 15.01 -17.98
N VAL A 136 -43.08 15.82 -17.88
CA VAL A 136 -44.40 15.43 -17.39
C VAL A 136 -45.35 15.25 -18.57
N TYR A 137 -45.95 14.07 -18.69
CA TYR A 137 -46.82 13.66 -19.77
C TYR A 137 -48.30 13.88 -19.42
N PRO A 138 -49.17 14.20 -20.40
CA PRO A 138 -50.59 14.39 -20.16
C PRO A 138 -51.33 13.08 -19.83
N SER A 139 -50.80 11.93 -20.24
CA SER A 139 -51.37 10.60 -19.99
C SER A 139 -50.30 9.52 -20.12
N ALA A 140 -50.57 8.32 -19.57
CA ALA A 140 -49.68 7.16 -19.64
C ALA A 140 -49.40 6.70 -21.08
N GLU A 141 -50.36 6.84 -22.01
CA GLU A 141 -50.18 6.44 -23.41
C GLU A 141 -49.13 7.30 -24.15
N GLY A 142 -48.93 8.54 -23.70
CA GLY A 142 -47.96 9.47 -24.29
C GLY A 142 -46.56 9.36 -23.70
N ALA A 143 -46.36 8.55 -22.64
CA ALA A 143 -45.07 8.31 -22.04
C ALA A 143 -44.28 7.24 -22.83
N PRO A 144 -42.94 7.33 -22.88
CA PRO A 144 -42.11 6.27 -23.43
C PRO A 144 -42.38 4.96 -22.68
N LYS A 145 -42.29 3.83 -23.36
CA LYS A 145 -42.46 2.49 -22.79
C LYS A 145 -41.09 1.87 -22.57
N GLU A 146 -40.96 1.02 -21.56
CA GLU A 146 -39.68 0.36 -21.29
C GLU A 146 -39.26 -0.50 -22.49
N GLU A 147 -38.13 -0.16 -23.09
CA GLU A 147 -37.43 -1.05 -24.01
C GLU A 147 -36.50 -1.92 -23.16
N GLY A 148 -36.79 -3.22 -23.07
CA GLY A 148 -35.99 -4.18 -22.31
C GLY A 148 -34.58 -4.31 -22.86
N GLY A 149 -33.68 -3.45 -22.37
CA GLY A 149 -32.24 -3.58 -22.57
C GLY A 149 -31.66 -4.52 -21.52
N GLU A 150 -30.88 -5.52 -21.95
CA GLU A 150 -30.01 -6.29 -21.06
C GLU A 150 -28.97 -5.35 -20.46
N ASP A 151 -29.19 -4.95 -19.22
CA ASP A 151 -28.29 -4.04 -18.53
C ASP A 151 -27.06 -4.82 -18.02
N GLY A 152 -26.04 -4.92 -18.87
CA GLY A 152 -24.80 -5.69 -18.63
C GLY A 152 -23.87 -5.14 -17.53
N GLY A 153 -24.42 -4.49 -16.50
CA GLY A 153 -23.72 -3.92 -15.37
C GLY A 153 -23.76 -4.80 -14.12
N ILE A 154 -22.86 -4.51 -13.18
CA ILE A 154 -22.84 -5.11 -11.85
C ILE A 154 -23.80 -4.30 -10.98
N SER A 155 -24.92 -4.90 -10.59
CA SER A 155 -25.85 -4.28 -9.64
C SER A 155 -25.29 -4.38 -8.22
N PHE A 156 -25.21 -3.25 -7.53
CA PHE A 156 -24.82 -3.16 -6.13
C PHE A 156 -25.64 -2.04 -5.47
N LEU A 157 -26.71 -2.43 -4.78
CA LEU A 157 -27.76 -1.51 -4.30
C LEU A 157 -27.24 -0.51 -3.27
N LYS A 158 -27.91 0.65 -3.11
CA LYS A 158 -27.49 1.68 -2.15
C LYS A 158 -27.46 1.17 -0.72
N GLU A 159 -28.43 0.36 -0.32
CA GLU A 159 -28.42 -0.24 1.01
C GLU A 159 -27.28 -1.24 1.20
N GLN A 160 -26.85 -1.92 0.13
CA GLN A 160 -25.65 -2.77 0.18
C GLN A 160 -24.38 -1.94 0.29
N GLN A 161 -24.27 -0.86 -0.50
CA GLN A 161 -23.17 0.10 -0.42
C GLN A 161 -23.04 0.67 1.00
N TRP A 162 -24.12 1.20 1.57
CA TRP A 162 -24.17 1.79 2.91
C TRP A 162 -23.84 0.82 4.03
N LYS A 163 -24.20 -0.46 3.88
CA LYS A 163 -23.89 -1.51 4.86
C LYS A 163 -22.48 -2.07 4.71
N THR A 164 -21.77 -1.73 3.63
CA THR A 164 -20.43 -2.23 3.34
C THR A 164 -19.38 -1.35 4.01
N PRO A 165 -18.68 -1.83 5.06
CA PRO A 165 -17.73 -1.01 5.79
C PRO A 165 -16.58 -0.55 4.90
N GLY A 166 -16.33 0.76 4.87
CA GLY A 166 -15.25 1.35 4.08
C GLY A 166 -15.51 1.38 2.58
N PHE A 167 -16.75 1.18 2.13
CA PHE A 167 -17.13 1.51 0.76
C PHE A 167 -16.89 3.01 0.51
N ALA A 168 -16.25 3.33 -0.62
CA ALA A 168 -15.99 4.70 -1.01
C ALA A 168 -15.74 4.75 -2.51
N THR A 169 -16.09 5.88 -3.13
CA THR A 169 -15.81 6.15 -4.54
C THR A 169 -15.18 7.53 -4.71
N ALA A 170 -14.39 7.72 -5.77
CA ALA A 170 -13.76 9.00 -6.05
C ALA A 170 -13.75 9.30 -7.55
N PHE A 171 -13.71 10.58 -7.89
CA PHE A 171 -13.58 10.99 -9.28
C PHE A 171 -12.17 10.72 -9.83
N ALA A 172 -12.15 10.20 -11.06
CA ALA A 172 -10.99 10.25 -11.92
C ALA A 172 -10.74 11.70 -12.35
N ALA A 173 -9.59 12.24 -11.98
CA ALA A 173 -9.27 13.65 -12.16
C ALA A 173 -7.98 13.83 -12.98
N PRO A 174 -7.85 14.94 -13.73
CA PRO A 174 -6.57 15.30 -14.32
C PRO A 174 -5.52 15.42 -13.21
N GLY A 175 -4.35 14.86 -13.43
CA GLY A 175 -3.27 14.90 -12.46
C GLY A 175 -1.91 14.74 -13.12
N ARG A 176 -0.88 15.10 -12.34
CA ARG A 176 0.52 14.88 -12.70
C ARG A 176 1.10 13.78 -11.85
N VAL A 177 1.85 12.90 -12.48
CA VAL A 177 2.49 11.77 -11.81
C VAL A 177 3.89 11.63 -12.35
N THR A 178 4.86 11.40 -11.47
CA THR A 178 6.21 11.09 -11.90
C THR A 178 6.20 9.72 -12.56
N GLU A 179 6.63 9.65 -13.81
CA GLU A 179 6.75 8.37 -14.51
C GLU A 179 7.75 7.49 -13.78
N SER A 180 7.35 6.25 -13.53
CA SER A 180 8.18 5.24 -12.88
C SER A 180 8.14 3.93 -13.67
N PHE A 181 9.12 3.08 -13.42
CA PHE A 181 9.17 1.71 -13.93
C PHE A 181 9.53 0.74 -12.81
N GLN A 182 9.17 -0.53 -13.00
CA GLN A 182 9.43 -1.57 -12.00
C GLN A 182 10.85 -2.12 -12.14
N ALA A 183 11.52 -2.28 -11.00
CA ALA A 183 12.80 -2.94 -10.84
C ALA A 183 12.73 -3.91 -9.65
N THR A 184 13.56 -4.95 -9.68
CA THR A 184 13.76 -5.82 -8.51
C THR A 184 14.87 -5.23 -7.64
N GLY A 185 14.85 -5.52 -6.34
CA GLY A 185 15.89 -5.07 -5.44
C GLY A 185 16.00 -5.92 -4.18
N GLN A 186 16.96 -5.57 -3.33
CA GLN A 186 17.21 -6.23 -2.06
C GLN A 186 17.47 -5.21 -0.96
N ILE A 187 17.05 -5.54 0.27
CA ILE A 187 17.41 -4.79 1.46
C ILE A 187 18.84 -5.16 1.87
N VAL A 188 19.73 -4.18 1.85
CA VAL A 188 21.15 -4.33 2.21
C VAL A 188 21.49 -3.43 3.42
N PRO A 189 22.51 -3.76 4.21
CA PRO A 189 22.90 -2.91 5.32
C PRO A 189 23.45 -1.58 4.79
N ALA A 190 23.10 -0.47 5.44
CA ALA A 190 23.69 0.82 5.10
C ALA A 190 25.21 0.81 5.37
N ALA A 191 25.97 1.62 4.62
CA ALA A 191 27.41 1.73 4.84
C ALA A 191 27.75 2.08 6.30
N GLY A 192 28.74 1.39 6.86
CA GLY A 192 29.17 1.55 8.26
C GLY A 192 28.21 0.98 9.32
N ARG A 193 27.05 0.43 8.92
CA ARG A 193 26.06 -0.18 9.84
C ARG A 193 26.13 -1.69 9.92
N MET A 194 27.08 -2.32 9.24
CA MET A 194 27.39 -3.73 9.41
C MET A 194 28.87 -3.89 9.73
N ALA A 195 29.17 -4.68 10.75
CA ALA A 195 30.52 -5.03 11.13
C ALA A 195 30.67 -6.54 11.23
N ARG A 196 31.67 -7.05 10.52
CA ARG A 196 32.17 -8.42 10.67
C ARG A 196 33.27 -8.40 11.71
N VAL A 197 33.12 -9.20 12.75
CA VAL A 197 34.06 -9.32 13.86
C VAL A 197 34.82 -10.61 13.69
N SER A 198 36.14 -10.49 13.47
CA SER A 198 37.03 -11.64 13.24
C SER A 198 37.94 -11.92 14.43
N ALA A 199 38.51 -13.12 14.48
CA ALA A 199 39.54 -13.48 15.44
C ALA A 199 40.84 -12.72 15.14
N PRO A 200 41.41 -11.96 16.10
CA PRO A 200 42.67 -11.26 15.87
C PRO A 200 43.89 -12.20 15.86
N VAL A 201 43.78 -13.37 16.50
CA VAL A 201 44.82 -14.41 16.56
C VAL A 201 44.16 -15.78 16.57
N ALA A 202 44.92 -16.82 16.25
CA ALA A 202 44.48 -18.19 16.42
C ALA A 202 44.33 -18.54 17.92
N GLY A 203 43.28 -19.28 18.27
CA GLY A 203 42.99 -19.60 19.67
C GLY A 203 41.80 -20.53 19.88
N VAL A 204 41.47 -20.75 21.14
CA VAL A 204 40.33 -21.57 21.57
C VAL A 204 39.27 -20.69 22.24
N VAL A 205 38.02 -20.83 21.81
CA VAL A 205 36.88 -20.08 22.36
C VAL A 205 36.53 -20.61 23.75
N GLU A 206 36.45 -19.72 24.74
CA GLU A 206 36.07 -20.10 26.09
C GLU A 206 34.61 -20.55 26.17
N ALA A 207 34.38 -21.80 26.60
CA ALA A 207 33.04 -22.37 26.70
C ALA A 207 32.11 -21.56 27.61
N SER A 208 32.59 -21.12 28.78
CA SER A 208 31.82 -20.31 29.74
C SER A 208 31.53 -18.89 29.23
N GLY A 209 32.42 -18.36 28.38
CA GLY A 209 32.26 -17.06 27.71
C GLY A 209 31.18 -17.14 26.63
N LEU A 210 31.10 -18.26 25.91
CA LEU A 210 30.13 -18.45 24.84
C LEU A 210 28.70 -18.68 25.35
N THR A 211 28.50 -19.29 26.52
CA THR A 211 27.16 -19.39 27.14
C THR A 211 26.57 -18.01 27.46
N ARG A 212 27.43 -17.02 27.76
CA ARG A 212 27.04 -15.62 27.99
C ARG A 212 27.14 -14.76 26.73
N SER A 213 27.56 -15.35 25.61
CA SER A 213 27.69 -14.66 24.33
C SER A 213 26.30 -14.37 23.77
N PRO A 214 26.06 -13.16 23.25
CA PRO A 214 24.80 -12.84 22.61
C PRO A 214 24.48 -13.81 21.45
N ALA A 215 23.24 -14.30 21.43
CA ALA A 215 22.75 -15.16 20.36
C ALA A 215 22.34 -14.32 19.13
N PRO A 216 22.29 -14.92 17.92
CA PRO A 216 21.67 -14.26 16.76
C PRO A 216 20.27 -13.72 17.10
N GLY A 217 19.98 -12.50 16.68
CA GLY A 217 18.77 -11.75 17.00
C GLY A 217 18.84 -10.92 18.29
N GLN A 218 19.83 -11.12 19.17
CA GLN A 218 19.98 -10.32 20.38
C GLN A 218 20.65 -8.98 20.11
N ARG A 219 20.24 -7.96 20.87
CA ARG A 219 20.82 -6.62 20.82
C ARG A 219 22.14 -6.57 21.59
N VAL A 220 23.08 -5.79 21.07
CA VAL A 220 24.38 -5.52 21.68
C VAL A 220 24.70 -4.03 21.66
N THR A 221 25.43 -3.56 22.67
CA THR A 221 25.97 -2.20 22.72
C THR A 221 27.41 -2.15 22.24
N ARG A 222 27.86 -0.99 21.77
CA ARG A 222 29.26 -0.79 21.36
C ARG A 222 30.19 -1.08 22.54
N GLY A 223 31.21 -1.92 22.33
CA GLY A 223 32.18 -2.33 23.34
C GLY A 223 31.75 -3.54 24.19
N GLN A 224 30.52 -4.01 24.08
CA GLN A 224 30.05 -5.22 24.77
C GLN A 224 30.89 -6.44 24.37
N VAL A 225 31.26 -7.26 25.34
CA VAL A 225 32.00 -8.51 25.09
C VAL A 225 31.07 -9.52 24.42
N LEU A 226 31.47 -9.99 23.24
CA LEU A 226 30.78 -11.00 22.46
C LEU A 226 31.33 -12.40 22.73
N ALA A 227 32.64 -12.54 22.86
CA ALA A 227 33.31 -13.81 23.17
C ALA A 227 34.65 -13.56 23.86
N VAL A 228 35.20 -14.62 24.45
CA VAL A 228 36.55 -14.62 25.02
C VAL A 228 37.36 -15.73 24.36
N LEU A 229 38.54 -15.39 23.88
CA LEU A 229 39.46 -16.26 23.19
C LEU A 229 40.72 -16.48 24.04
N THR A 230 41.15 -17.72 24.15
CA THR A 230 42.47 -18.06 24.69
C THR A 230 43.42 -18.30 23.52
N PRO A 231 44.47 -17.48 23.33
CA PRO A 231 45.44 -17.66 22.25
C PRO A 231 46.06 -19.07 22.26
N ALA A 232 46.24 -19.69 21.09
CA ALA A 232 46.85 -21.00 20.98
C ALA A 232 48.37 -20.93 21.22
N LEU A 233 48.95 -21.97 21.81
CA LEU A 233 50.41 -22.11 21.89
C LEU A 233 50.89 -22.65 20.53
N GLY A 234 51.47 -21.78 19.69
CA GLY A 234 51.83 -22.08 18.30
C GLY A 234 52.03 -20.80 17.49
N GLU A 235 52.05 -20.89 16.15
CA GLU A 235 52.19 -19.72 15.29
C GLU A 235 51.06 -18.69 15.54
N GLY A 236 51.45 -17.42 15.70
CA GLY A 236 50.55 -16.30 16.00
C GLY A 236 50.24 -16.07 17.48
N GLY A 237 49.93 -17.12 18.24
CA GLY A 237 49.64 -16.97 19.68
C GLY A 237 50.89 -16.76 20.55
N SER A 238 52.05 -17.27 20.13
CA SER A 238 53.36 -16.98 20.74
C SER A 238 53.74 -15.50 20.60
N ALA A 239 53.53 -14.90 19.43
CA ALA A 239 53.79 -13.49 19.17
C ALA A 239 52.92 -12.57 20.05
N TYR A 240 51.64 -12.91 20.23
CA TYR A 240 50.77 -12.19 21.16
C TYR A 240 51.24 -12.30 22.62
N ALA A 241 51.67 -13.50 23.05
CA ALA A 241 52.21 -13.70 24.39
C ALA A 241 53.50 -12.89 24.62
N GLN A 242 54.39 -12.82 23.63
CA GLN A 242 55.62 -12.01 23.65
C GLN A 242 55.30 -10.51 23.74
N ALA A 243 54.44 -9.98 22.86
CA ALA A 243 54.02 -8.58 22.90
C ALA A 243 53.38 -8.19 24.25
N ARG A 244 52.66 -9.10 24.90
CA ARG A 244 52.12 -8.91 26.26
C ARG A 244 53.18 -8.91 27.36
N ALA A 245 54.27 -9.67 27.20
CA ALA A 245 55.38 -9.65 28.13
C ALA A 245 56.15 -8.32 27.99
N GLU A 246 56.45 -7.91 26.75
CA GLU A 246 57.17 -6.68 26.42
C GLU A 246 56.45 -5.42 26.93
N ILE A 247 55.13 -5.31 26.74
CA ILE A 247 54.37 -4.17 27.28
C ILE A 247 54.37 -4.15 28.81
N ARG A 248 54.46 -5.31 29.48
CA ARG A 248 54.54 -5.37 30.94
C ARG A 248 55.90 -4.87 31.41
N GLU A 249 56.96 -5.40 30.82
CA GLU A 249 58.33 -4.99 31.09
C GLU A 249 58.55 -3.49 30.84
N ALA A 250 58.15 -2.99 29.67
CA ALA A 250 58.29 -1.58 29.30
C ALA A 250 57.46 -0.66 30.22
N ARG A 251 56.29 -1.11 30.68
CA ARG A 251 55.47 -0.34 31.64
C ARG A 251 56.17 -0.26 32.99
N ASP A 252 56.68 -1.38 33.49
CA ASP A 252 57.37 -1.42 34.78
C ASP A 252 58.65 -0.59 34.74
N GLU A 253 59.38 -0.62 33.62
CA GLU A 253 60.58 0.19 33.41
C GLU A 253 60.28 1.68 33.33
N HIS A 254 59.26 2.07 32.57
CA HIS A 254 58.82 3.47 32.53
C HIS A 254 58.39 3.96 33.92
N ALA A 255 57.64 3.15 34.66
CA ALA A 255 57.22 3.50 36.02
C ALA A 255 58.42 3.59 36.99
N ARG A 256 59.43 2.73 36.86
CA ARG A 256 60.69 2.81 37.63
C ARG A 256 61.47 4.08 37.28
N ALA A 257 61.67 4.35 35.99
CA ALA A 257 62.39 5.52 35.50
C ALA A 257 61.73 6.83 35.99
N GLN A 258 60.40 6.91 35.96
CA GLN A 258 59.64 8.04 36.51
C GLN A 258 59.89 8.26 38.00
N ARG A 259 59.87 7.18 38.81
CA ARG A 259 60.16 7.27 40.26
C ARG A 259 61.59 7.72 40.55
N LEU A 260 62.57 7.19 39.82
CA LEU A 260 63.98 7.55 39.98
C LEU A 260 64.27 8.98 39.53
N TYR A 261 63.61 9.44 38.47
CA TYR A 261 63.74 10.83 38.01
C TYR A 261 63.17 11.82 39.03
N ALA A 262 62.05 11.47 39.68
CA ALA A 262 61.43 12.30 40.72
C ALA A 262 62.32 12.50 41.96
N VAL A 263 63.29 11.61 42.20
CA VAL A 263 64.32 11.74 43.25
C VAL A 263 65.69 12.11 42.67
N GLU A 264 65.73 12.64 41.44
CA GLU A 264 66.92 13.09 40.71
C GLU A 264 68.02 12.02 40.52
N ALA A 265 67.68 10.74 40.66
CA ALA A 265 68.62 9.62 40.57
C ALA A 265 68.93 9.16 39.14
N VAL A 266 68.17 9.62 38.14
CA VAL A 266 68.40 9.37 36.71
C VAL A 266 68.12 10.63 35.88
N PRO A 267 68.77 10.83 34.72
CA PRO A 267 68.50 11.97 33.85
C PRO A 267 67.16 11.83 33.10
N GLN A 268 66.53 12.95 32.73
CA GLN A 268 65.25 12.99 32.00
C GLN A 268 65.25 12.13 30.72
N ARG A 269 66.39 12.05 30.01
CA ARG A 269 66.57 11.18 28.82
C ARG A 269 66.16 9.73 29.11
N ARG A 270 66.43 9.18 30.30
CA ARG A 270 66.05 7.80 30.67
C ARG A 270 64.54 7.61 30.71
N VAL A 271 63.79 8.58 31.23
CA VAL A 271 62.32 8.52 31.24
C VAL A 271 61.78 8.55 29.82
N HIS A 272 62.31 9.44 28.98
CA HIS A 272 61.90 9.55 27.58
C HIS A 272 62.21 8.27 26.77
N GLU A 273 63.39 7.67 26.94
CA GLU A 273 63.73 6.37 26.34
C GLU A 273 62.77 5.26 26.76
N ALA A 274 62.37 5.22 28.04
CA ALA A 274 61.43 4.24 28.55
C ALA A 274 59.99 4.49 28.03
N GLU A 275 59.60 5.75 27.84
CA GLU A 275 58.32 6.13 27.24
C GLU A 275 58.23 5.71 25.78
N ILE A 276 59.29 5.94 24.99
CA ILE A 276 59.36 5.49 23.59
C ILE A 276 59.19 3.96 23.51
N ARG A 277 59.91 3.20 24.36
CA ARG A 277 59.77 1.73 24.39
C ARG A 277 58.37 1.29 24.79
N LEU A 278 57.76 1.94 25.77
CA LEU A 278 56.39 1.64 26.18
C LEU A 278 55.38 1.93 25.06
N THR A 279 55.57 3.01 24.31
CA THR A 279 54.73 3.35 23.15
C THR A 279 54.90 2.32 22.03
N ALA A 280 56.14 1.94 21.68
CA ALA A 280 56.40 0.90 20.70
C ALA A 280 55.78 -0.46 21.10
N ALA A 281 55.90 -0.86 22.37
CA ALA A 281 55.29 -2.09 22.88
C ALA A 281 53.75 -2.05 22.87
N ARG A 282 53.14 -0.86 23.08
CA ARG A 282 51.69 -0.66 22.94
C ARG A 282 51.22 -0.83 21.51
N GLU A 283 51.95 -0.28 20.55
CA GLU A 283 51.64 -0.38 19.11
C GLU A 283 51.77 -1.82 18.61
N ALA A 284 52.82 -2.54 19.04
CA ALA A 284 52.99 -3.96 18.75
C ALA A 284 51.80 -4.81 19.24
N LEU A 285 51.33 -4.57 20.47
CA LEU A 285 50.14 -5.25 20.99
C LEU A 285 48.84 -4.78 20.29
N ALA A 286 48.79 -3.54 19.81
CA ALA A 286 47.64 -3.02 19.08
C ALA A 286 47.38 -3.76 17.77
N GLY A 287 48.43 -4.25 17.10
CA GLY A 287 48.33 -5.10 15.92
C GLY A 287 47.52 -6.38 16.12
N PHE A 288 47.35 -6.84 17.37
CA PHE A 288 46.55 -8.02 17.74
C PHE A 288 45.16 -7.68 18.28
N GLY A 289 44.63 -6.50 17.96
CA GLY A 289 43.30 -6.05 18.38
C GLY A 289 43.28 -5.12 19.60
N GLY A 290 44.43 -4.61 20.03
CA GLY A 290 44.51 -3.59 21.09
C GLY A 290 44.70 -4.13 22.50
N ALA A 291 45.38 -3.35 23.35
CA ALA A 291 45.50 -3.63 24.78
C ALA A 291 44.12 -3.73 25.49
N ALA A 292 43.08 -3.07 24.96
CA ALA A 292 41.70 -3.13 25.46
C ALA A 292 41.01 -4.49 25.21
N ALA A 293 41.52 -5.28 24.26
CA ALA A 293 41.10 -6.65 24.03
C ALA A 293 41.83 -7.62 24.97
N SER A 294 43.07 -7.32 25.37
CA SER A 294 43.85 -8.16 26.29
C SER A 294 43.34 -8.11 27.73
N ARG A 295 43.00 -9.25 28.29
CA ARG A 295 42.71 -9.44 29.73
C ARG A 295 44.02 -9.63 30.52
N ALA A 296 43.97 -9.39 31.83
CA ALA A 296 45.13 -9.56 32.73
C ALA A 296 45.70 -10.99 32.72
N ASP A 297 44.84 -11.98 32.51
CA ASP A 297 45.15 -13.41 32.44
C ASP A 297 45.64 -13.90 31.06
N GLY A 298 45.75 -13.02 30.06
CA GLY A 298 46.23 -13.39 28.72
C GLY A 298 45.17 -13.87 27.74
N ARG A 299 43.90 -13.87 28.15
CA ARG A 299 42.78 -14.05 27.22
C ARG A 299 42.48 -12.77 26.46
N ILE A 300 41.79 -12.89 25.33
CA ILE A 300 41.37 -11.80 24.46
C ILE A 300 39.84 -11.70 24.51
N ALA A 301 39.31 -10.54 24.89
CA ALA A 301 37.89 -10.23 24.80
C ALA A 301 37.55 -9.68 23.42
N ILE A 302 36.75 -10.43 22.67
CA ILE A 302 36.17 -10.01 21.40
C ILE A 302 34.97 -9.13 21.69
N ARG A 303 34.95 -7.89 21.17
CA ARG A 303 33.94 -6.88 21.49
C ARG A 303 33.16 -6.43 20.26
N ALA A 304 31.93 -5.98 20.48
CA ALA A 304 31.11 -5.40 19.44
C ALA A 304 31.66 -4.01 19.01
N PRO A 305 31.99 -3.79 17.72
CA PRO A 305 32.55 -2.52 17.26
C PRO A 305 31.48 -1.41 17.13
N LEU A 306 30.21 -1.80 17.03
CA LEU A 306 29.04 -0.92 16.94
C LEU A 306 27.89 -1.47 17.80
N ALA A 307 26.92 -0.61 18.12
CA ALA A 307 25.67 -1.03 18.74
C ALA A 307 24.70 -1.52 17.66
N GLY A 308 23.98 -2.61 17.93
CA GLY A 308 23.12 -3.23 16.92
C GLY A 308 22.55 -4.57 17.36
N VAL A 309 22.31 -5.45 16.39
CA VAL A 309 21.80 -6.81 16.57
C VAL A 309 22.83 -7.79 16.01
N VAL A 310 23.05 -8.91 16.70
CA VAL A 310 23.87 -10.01 16.18
C VAL A 310 23.10 -10.69 15.04
N ALA A 311 23.61 -10.58 13.82
CA ALA A 311 23.03 -11.21 12.63
C ALA A 311 23.45 -12.68 12.54
N SER A 312 24.72 -12.98 12.82
CA SER A 312 25.26 -14.34 12.80
C SER A 312 26.31 -14.53 13.89
N ARG A 313 26.48 -15.79 14.31
CA ARG A 313 27.52 -16.23 15.23
C ARG A 313 28.07 -17.57 14.74
N SER A 314 29.35 -17.58 14.35
CA SER A 314 30.01 -18.72 13.72
C SER A 314 31.00 -19.39 14.67
N LEU A 315 30.56 -19.71 15.88
CA LEU A 315 31.40 -20.23 16.96
C LEU A 315 30.70 -21.34 17.75
N ALA A 316 31.46 -22.35 18.19
CA ALA A 316 31.02 -23.38 19.13
C ALA A 316 31.84 -23.32 20.44
N PRO A 317 31.25 -23.73 21.60
CA PRO A 317 31.98 -23.74 22.87
C PRO A 317 33.22 -24.65 22.76
N GLY A 318 34.40 -24.14 23.16
CA GLY A 318 35.65 -24.92 23.10
C GLY A 318 36.23 -25.12 21.70
N SER A 319 35.62 -24.55 20.66
CA SER A 319 36.15 -24.65 19.30
C SER A 319 37.45 -23.86 19.13
N ARG A 320 38.33 -24.38 18.26
CA ARG A 320 39.53 -23.67 17.80
C ARG A 320 39.16 -22.80 16.60
N VAL A 321 39.71 -21.59 16.56
CA VAL A 321 39.57 -20.64 15.45
C VAL A 321 40.93 -20.14 15.00
N ASP A 322 41.06 -19.88 13.71
CA ASP A 322 42.26 -19.31 13.10
C ASP A 322 42.20 -17.78 13.11
N ALA A 323 43.36 -17.13 12.94
CA ALA A 323 43.41 -15.68 12.80
C ALA A 323 42.66 -15.24 11.52
N GLY A 324 41.84 -14.20 11.62
CA GLY A 324 41.01 -13.69 10.54
C GLY A 324 39.65 -14.38 10.38
N ALA A 325 39.42 -15.54 11.03
CA ALA A 325 38.14 -16.24 10.98
C ALA A 325 36.99 -15.34 11.47
N GLU A 326 35.90 -15.27 10.70
CA GLU A 326 34.71 -14.49 11.08
C GLU A 326 33.99 -15.16 12.26
N LEU A 327 33.80 -14.41 13.34
CA LEU A 327 33.20 -14.89 14.59
C LEU A 327 31.75 -14.44 14.74
N PHE A 328 31.49 -13.17 14.42
CA PHE A 328 30.17 -12.55 14.52
C PHE A 328 29.95 -11.58 13.37
N THR A 329 28.70 -11.45 12.92
CA THR A 329 28.25 -10.27 12.18
C THR A 329 27.29 -9.47 13.04
N VAL A 330 27.55 -8.17 13.22
CA VAL A 330 26.68 -7.25 13.96
C VAL A 330 26.14 -6.20 12.98
N VAL A 331 24.83 -6.00 12.99
CA VAL A 331 24.13 -5.06 12.10
C VAL A 331 23.34 -4.05 12.94
N ASP A 332 23.46 -2.77 12.64
CA ASP A 332 22.51 -1.74 13.07
C ASP A 332 21.38 -1.68 12.04
N PRO A 333 20.17 -2.21 12.35
CA PRO A 333 19.09 -2.29 11.38
C PRO A 333 18.25 -1.00 11.30
N THR A 334 18.59 0.06 12.06
CA THR A 334 17.74 1.27 12.16
C THR A 334 17.60 2.04 10.84
N VAL A 335 18.60 1.92 9.97
CA VAL A 335 18.60 2.45 8.61
C VAL A 335 19.17 1.38 7.71
N VAL A 336 18.44 1.08 6.64
CA VAL A 336 18.83 0.09 5.63
C VAL A 336 18.86 0.77 4.27
N TRP A 337 19.50 0.12 3.32
CA TRP A 337 19.46 0.51 1.92
C TRP A 337 18.60 -0.46 1.13
N VAL A 338 17.89 0.07 0.14
CA VAL A 338 17.26 -0.72 -0.92
C VAL A 338 18.19 -0.61 -2.13
N GLU A 339 18.82 -1.71 -2.50
CA GLU A 339 19.61 -1.80 -3.73
C GLU A 339 18.70 -2.31 -4.85
N ALA A 340 18.31 -1.41 -5.75
CA ALA A 340 17.45 -1.72 -6.89
C ALA A 340 18.30 -2.01 -8.14
N ASN A 341 18.01 -3.14 -8.79
CA ASN A 341 18.65 -3.58 -10.02
C ASN A 341 17.90 -3.01 -11.22
N VAL A 342 18.35 -1.85 -11.71
CA VAL A 342 17.72 -1.14 -12.83
C VAL A 342 18.23 -1.69 -14.16
N PRO A 343 17.37 -2.13 -15.11
CA PRO A 343 17.80 -2.53 -16.44
C PRO A 343 18.61 -1.44 -17.15
N ALA A 344 19.70 -1.80 -17.82
CA ALA A 344 20.59 -0.82 -18.47
C ALA A 344 19.88 0.15 -19.44
N ARG A 345 18.83 -0.31 -20.14
CA ARG A 345 18.00 0.52 -21.04
C ARG A 345 17.26 1.65 -20.32
N ASP A 346 16.94 1.45 -19.04
CA ASP A 346 16.17 2.38 -18.21
C ASP A 346 17.08 3.20 -17.28
N ALA A 347 18.36 2.83 -17.13
CA ALA A 347 19.32 3.50 -16.25
C ALA A 347 19.51 4.99 -16.61
N ALA A 348 19.52 5.35 -17.89
CA ALA A 348 19.63 6.74 -18.34
C ALA A 348 18.40 7.59 -17.97
N ARG A 349 17.26 6.95 -17.69
CA ARG A 349 16.02 7.61 -17.27
C ARG A 349 15.96 7.80 -15.76
N VAL A 350 16.84 7.17 -14.98
CA VAL A 350 16.85 7.32 -13.52
C VAL A 350 17.34 8.71 -13.18
N SER A 351 16.49 9.51 -12.55
CA SER A 351 16.91 10.78 -12.00
C SER A 351 17.53 10.59 -10.61
N ALA A 352 18.64 11.29 -10.33
CA ALA A 352 19.18 11.38 -8.97
C ALA A 352 18.19 12.04 -7.99
N SER A 353 17.29 12.90 -8.49
CA SER A 353 16.18 13.48 -7.72
C SER A 353 14.92 12.60 -7.69
N GLY A 354 14.94 11.46 -8.40
CA GLY A 354 13.81 10.55 -8.51
C GLY A 354 13.41 10.00 -7.15
N LYS A 355 12.16 10.25 -6.75
CA LYS A 355 11.52 9.51 -5.66
C LYS A 355 11.33 8.06 -6.11
N ALA A 356 11.44 7.11 -5.19
CA ALA A 356 11.10 5.71 -5.43
C ALA A 356 10.18 5.20 -4.32
N THR A 357 9.31 4.27 -4.69
CA THR A 357 8.53 3.50 -3.72
C THR A 357 8.87 2.04 -3.88
N PHE A 358 8.66 1.25 -2.82
CA PHE A 358 8.94 -0.17 -2.87
C PHE A 358 7.96 -0.96 -2.02
N ARG A 359 7.78 -2.23 -2.38
CA ARG A 359 7.02 -3.22 -1.64
C ARG A 359 7.92 -4.42 -1.37
N VAL A 360 7.86 -4.95 -0.15
CA VAL A 360 8.53 -6.20 0.23
C VAL A 360 7.46 -7.28 0.34
N PRO A 361 7.59 -8.42 -0.36
CA PRO A 361 6.66 -9.53 -0.21
C PRO A 361 6.50 -9.94 1.26
N GLY A 362 5.26 -10.10 1.71
CA GLY A 362 4.92 -10.36 3.12
C GLY A 362 4.77 -9.10 4.00
N LEU A 363 4.96 -7.91 3.43
CA LEU A 363 4.57 -6.63 4.04
C LEU A 363 3.52 -5.95 3.15
N ASP A 364 2.29 -5.81 3.65
CA ASP A 364 1.14 -5.26 2.90
C ASP A 364 1.17 -3.73 2.73
N THR A 365 2.35 -3.11 2.81
CA THR A 365 2.49 -1.64 2.81
C THR A 365 3.51 -1.20 1.77
N VAL A 366 3.08 -0.30 0.88
CA VAL A 366 3.99 0.43 -0.01
C VAL A 366 4.76 1.44 0.82
N ARG A 367 6.09 1.42 0.74
CA ARG A 367 6.97 2.33 1.47
C ARG A 367 7.68 3.27 0.50
N SER A 368 7.93 4.49 0.96
CA SER A 368 8.72 5.48 0.22
C SER A 368 10.17 5.45 0.68
N VAL A 369 11.08 5.70 -0.25
CA VAL A 369 12.50 5.90 0.08
C VAL A 369 12.71 7.28 0.69
N ARG A 370 13.74 7.43 1.53
CA ARG A 370 14.12 8.74 2.10
C ARG A 370 14.85 9.60 1.07
N ARG A 371 15.82 9.01 0.37
CA ARG A 371 16.63 9.66 -0.67
C ARG A 371 17.37 8.64 -1.52
N THR A 372 17.79 9.05 -2.71
CA THR A 372 18.78 8.33 -3.51
C THR A 372 20.18 8.54 -2.92
N VAL A 373 20.90 7.45 -2.70
CA VAL A 373 22.28 7.44 -2.19
C VAL A 373 23.26 7.44 -3.36
N SER A 374 23.02 6.58 -4.34
CA SER A 374 23.86 6.49 -5.54
C SER A 374 23.09 5.88 -6.70
N VAL A 375 23.50 6.26 -7.91
CA VAL A 375 23.16 5.58 -9.17
C VAL A 375 24.47 5.00 -9.68
N GLY A 376 24.53 3.68 -9.86
CA GLY A 376 25.73 3.00 -10.31
C GLY A 376 26.22 3.49 -11.68
N SER A 377 27.53 3.50 -11.88
CA SER A 377 28.16 3.85 -13.16
C SER A 377 28.64 2.63 -13.96
N VAL A 378 28.51 1.43 -13.39
CA VAL A 378 28.95 0.17 -13.98
C VAL A 378 27.75 -0.74 -14.15
N ILE A 379 27.65 -1.37 -15.32
CA ILE A 379 26.65 -2.39 -15.61
C ILE A 379 27.19 -3.74 -15.15
N ASP A 380 26.42 -4.47 -14.36
CA ASP A 380 26.70 -5.88 -14.07
C ASP A 380 26.52 -6.70 -15.35
N SER A 381 27.58 -7.40 -15.78
CA SER A 381 27.58 -8.14 -17.05
C SER A 381 26.64 -9.35 -17.07
N VAL A 382 26.32 -9.90 -15.89
CA VAL A 382 25.47 -11.09 -15.74
C VAL A 382 24.01 -10.67 -15.74
N SER A 383 23.61 -9.76 -14.87
CA SER A 383 22.21 -9.31 -14.78
C SER A 383 21.84 -8.23 -15.80
N ARG A 384 22.83 -7.57 -16.43
CA ARG A 384 22.67 -6.41 -17.31
C ARG A 384 21.91 -5.26 -16.64
N THR A 385 22.13 -5.09 -15.34
CA THR A 385 21.53 -4.02 -14.53
C THR A 385 22.58 -3.07 -13.99
N VAL A 386 22.11 -1.88 -13.63
CA VAL A 386 22.86 -0.87 -12.87
C VAL A 386 22.25 -0.80 -11.47
N PRO A 387 23.04 -0.93 -10.39
CA PRO A 387 22.52 -0.82 -9.04
C PRO A 387 22.19 0.64 -8.72
N VAL A 388 20.99 0.88 -8.19
CA VAL A 388 20.56 2.17 -7.64
C VAL A 388 20.27 1.99 -6.17
N ILE A 389 20.97 2.74 -5.32
CA ILE A 389 20.90 2.58 -3.88
C ILE A 389 20.01 3.69 -3.31
N TYR A 390 18.99 3.29 -2.56
CA TYR A 390 18.11 4.19 -1.83
C TYR A 390 18.23 4.01 -0.33
N GLU A 391 18.22 5.11 0.42
CA GLU A 391 18.22 5.06 1.89
C GLU A 391 16.80 4.98 2.43
N VAL A 392 16.58 4.12 3.43
CA VAL A 392 15.28 3.93 4.07
C VAL A 392 15.42 3.87 5.58
N ASN A 393 14.55 4.62 6.27
CA ASN A 393 14.41 4.52 7.72
C ASN A 393 13.65 3.24 8.10
N ASN A 394 14.18 2.49 9.06
CA ASN A 394 13.63 1.22 9.52
C ASN A 394 13.44 1.24 11.05
N THR A 395 12.80 2.30 11.54
CA THR A 395 12.56 2.53 12.98
C THR A 395 11.64 1.48 13.60
N ASP A 396 10.74 0.89 12.80
CA ASP A 396 9.87 -0.20 13.21
C ASP A 396 10.55 -1.59 13.17
N GLY A 397 11.76 -1.68 12.61
CA GLY A 397 12.57 -2.91 12.55
C GLY A 397 11.97 -4.02 11.69
N ARG A 398 10.99 -3.71 10.84
CA ARG A 398 10.27 -4.68 9.99
C ARG A 398 11.09 -5.07 8.76
N LEU A 399 11.92 -4.17 8.23
CA LEU A 399 12.81 -4.47 7.12
C LEU A 399 14.02 -5.25 7.63
N LYS A 400 14.23 -6.45 7.11
CA LYS A 400 15.38 -7.29 7.42
C LYS A 400 16.35 -7.29 6.25
N VAL A 401 17.64 -7.20 6.55
CA VAL A 401 18.69 -7.38 5.54
C VAL A 401 18.51 -8.74 4.86
N GLY A 402 18.62 -8.75 3.54
CA GLY A 402 18.44 -9.93 2.71
C GLY A 402 17.05 -10.04 2.07
N MET A 403 16.04 -9.31 2.57
CA MET A 403 14.70 -9.30 1.97
C MET A 403 14.71 -8.78 0.54
N HIS A 404 13.93 -9.40 -0.33
CA HIS A 404 13.70 -8.90 -1.69
C HIS A 404 12.64 -7.79 -1.69
N ALA A 405 12.76 -6.86 -2.62
CA ALA A 405 11.83 -5.76 -2.81
C ALA A 405 11.48 -5.60 -4.29
N GLN A 406 10.23 -5.23 -4.57
CA GLN A 406 9.82 -4.68 -5.85
C GLN A 406 9.86 -3.17 -5.72
N VAL A 407 10.60 -2.50 -6.59
CA VAL A 407 10.90 -1.07 -6.50
C VAL A 407 10.32 -0.36 -7.72
N ALA A 408 9.42 0.59 -7.50
CA ALA A 408 8.98 1.52 -8.52
C ALA A 408 9.97 2.70 -8.56
N VAL A 409 10.90 2.66 -9.52
CA VAL A 409 11.96 3.64 -9.71
C VAL A 409 11.42 4.83 -10.49
N GLY A 410 11.43 6.01 -9.88
CA GLY A 410 11.00 7.25 -10.53
C GLY A 410 12.03 7.77 -11.53
N THR A 411 11.56 8.17 -12.71
CA THR A 411 12.40 8.76 -13.76
C THR A 411 12.64 10.26 -13.59
N GLY A 412 11.89 10.91 -12.70
CA GLY A 412 11.89 12.38 -12.56
C GLY A 412 11.12 13.12 -13.64
N ARG A 413 10.68 12.44 -14.71
CA ARG A 413 9.78 13.02 -15.72
C ARG A 413 8.35 13.05 -15.17
N GLU A 414 7.74 14.24 -15.17
CA GLU A 414 6.31 14.37 -14.89
C GLU A 414 5.49 14.10 -16.15
N VAL A 415 4.40 13.36 -15.98
CA VAL A 415 3.43 13.09 -17.04
C VAL A 415 2.06 13.51 -16.55
N GLU A 416 1.36 14.27 -17.38
CA GLU A 416 -0.04 14.64 -17.19
C GLU A 416 -0.97 13.59 -17.77
N GLY A 417 -2.11 13.36 -17.11
CA GLY A 417 -3.19 12.56 -17.65
C GLY A 417 -4.27 12.28 -16.60
N VAL A 418 -5.11 11.27 -16.86
CA VAL A 418 -6.15 10.85 -15.92
C VAL A 418 -5.51 10.11 -14.76
N THR A 419 -5.82 10.53 -13.53
CA THR A 419 -5.35 9.87 -12.33
C THR A 419 -6.50 9.40 -11.46
N ILE A 420 -6.33 8.24 -10.85
CA ILE A 420 -7.25 7.69 -9.85
C ILE A 420 -6.49 7.43 -8.55
N PRO A 421 -7.18 7.38 -7.39
CA PRO A 421 -6.56 6.91 -6.16
C PRO A 421 -6.02 5.49 -6.35
N SER A 422 -4.80 5.21 -5.88
CA SER A 422 -4.17 3.89 -6.07
C SER A 422 -4.95 2.76 -5.39
N SER A 423 -5.82 3.06 -4.42
CA SER A 423 -6.71 2.08 -3.79
C SER A 423 -7.84 1.58 -4.70
N ALA A 424 -8.13 2.27 -5.82
CA ALA A 424 -9.09 1.81 -6.82
C ALA A 424 -8.51 0.78 -7.80
N VAL A 425 -7.19 0.58 -7.80
CA VAL A 425 -6.52 -0.37 -8.68
C VAL A 425 -6.46 -1.74 -7.99
N LEU A 426 -7.13 -2.72 -8.59
CA LEU A 426 -7.09 -4.12 -8.18
C LEU A 426 -6.27 -4.93 -9.19
N GLU A 427 -5.80 -6.10 -8.76
CA GLU A 427 -5.15 -7.08 -9.64
C GLU A 427 -6.06 -8.30 -9.77
N GLU A 428 -6.45 -8.64 -11.00
CA GLU A 428 -7.22 -9.83 -11.32
C GLU A 428 -6.54 -10.58 -12.47
N GLU A 429 -6.22 -11.86 -12.24
CA GLU A 429 -5.53 -12.70 -13.23
C GLU A 429 -4.22 -12.08 -13.76
N GLY A 430 -3.51 -11.34 -12.89
CA GLY A 430 -2.28 -10.64 -13.25
C GLY A 430 -2.49 -9.37 -14.09
N ARG A 431 -3.74 -8.91 -14.27
CA ARG A 431 -4.10 -7.69 -14.99
C ARG A 431 -4.64 -6.63 -14.03
N PRO A 432 -4.26 -5.35 -14.18
CA PRO A 432 -4.82 -4.28 -13.37
C PRO A 432 -6.23 -3.94 -13.85
N VAL A 433 -7.18 -3.87 -12.91
CA VAL A 433 -8.59 -3.56 -13.15
C VAL A 433 -9.10 -2.53 -12.15
N ALA A 434 -10.18 -1.82 -12.48
CA ALA A 434 -10.95 -1.01 -11.56
C ALA A 434 -12.45 -1.16 -11.82
N TYR A 435 -13.25 -0.82 -10.80
CA TYR A 435 -14.70 -0.75 -10.91
C TYR A 435 -15.14 0.71 -11.03
N VAL A 436 -15.83 1.04 -12.12
CA VAL A 436 -16.40 2.36 -12.40
C VAL A 436 -17.86 2.34 -12.02
N GLN A 437 -18.36 3.44 -11.43
CA GLN A 437 -19.76 3.65 -11.08
C GLN A 437 -20.35 4.69 -12.04
N PRO A 438 -20.87 4.27 -13.21
CA PRO A 438 -21.56 5.18 -14.10
C PRO A 438 -22.82 5.77 -13.45
N GLU A 439 -23.56 4.96 -12.68
CA GLU A 439 -24.84 5.32 -12.07
C GLU A 439 -24.97 4.70 -10.67
N GLY A 440 -25.86 5.25 -9.84
CA GLY A 440 -25.92 5.06 -8.40
C GLY A 440 -25.73 3.63 -7.93
N GLU A 441 -26.40 2.66 -8.57
CA GLU A 441 -26.34 1.24 -8.20
C GLU A 441 -25.70 0.34 -9.26
N ARG A 442 -25.24 0.92 -10.36
CA ARG A 442 -24.68 0.19 -11.50
C ARG A 442 -23.18 0.41 -11.57
N PHE A 443 -22.43 -0.69 -11.65
CA PHE A 443 -20.97 -0.69 -11.73
C PHE A 443 -20.47 -1.45 -12.95
N GLU A 444 -19.33 -1.04 -13.47
CA GLU A 444 -18.67 -1.67 -14.62
C GLU A 444 -17.24 -2.03 -14.26
N LYS A 445 -16.81 -3.25 -14.61
CA LYS A 445 -15.40 -3.63 -14.55
C LYS A 445 -14.68 -3.06 -15.77
N ARG A 446 -13.56 -2.37 -15.55
CA ARG A 446 -12.68 -1.84 -16.58
C ARG A 446 -11.26 -2.38 -16.43
N ASP A 447 -10.73 -2.93 -17.52
CA ASP A 447 -9.30 -3.25 -17.63
C ASP A 447 -8.49 -1.96 -17.82
N LEU A 448 -7.36 -1.86 -17.13
CA LEU A 448 -6.55 -0.64 -17.11
C LEU A 448 -5.20 -0.83 -17.81
N THR A 449 -4.72 0.23 -18.45
CA THR A 449 -3.29 0.39 -18.71
C THR A 449 -2.76 1.47 -17.79
N LEU A 450 -1.82 1.12 -16.91
CA LEU A 450 -1.31 2.05 -15.89
C LEU A 450 -0.03 2.76 -16.36
N GLY A 451 0.25 3.91 -15.75
CA GLY A 451 1.51 4.64 -15.85
C GLY A 451 2.22 4.72 -14.50
N GLY A 452 2.82 5.88 -14.21
CA GLY A 452 3.47 6.13 -12.92
C GLY A 452 2.49 6.24 -11.77
N THR A 453 2.96 5.93 -10.56
CA THR A 453 2.25 6.13 -9.30
C THR A 453 3.04 7.11 -8.43
N SER A 454 2.38 8.13 -7.90
CA SER A 454 2.98 9.11 -7.01
C SER A 454 1.93 9.58 -6.00
N GLU A 455 2.33 9.73 -4.74
CA GLU A 455 1.51 10.35 -3.69
C GLU A 455 0.10 9.72 -3.54
N GLY A 456 0.02 8.39 -3.67
CA GLY A 456 -1.24 7.64 -3.51
C GLY A 456 -2.19 7.74 -4.70
N ARG A 457 -1.74 8.31 -5.83
CA ARG A 457 -2.48 8.34 -7.10
C ARG A 457 -1.72 7.60 -8.19
N THR A 458 -2.45 6.95 -9.08
CA THR A 458 -1.92 6.20 -10.21
C THR A 458 -2.38 6.83 -11.52
N LEU A 459 -1.46 7.04 -12.46
CA LEU A 459 -1.77 7.45 -13.83
C LEU A 459 -2.48 6.32 -14.57
N VAL A 460 -3.60 6.61 -15.21
CA VAL A 460 -4.30 5.69 -16.11
C VAL A 460 -4.06 6.15 -17.54
N ARG A 461 -3.40 5.32 -18.35
CA ARG A 461 -3.16 5.55 -19.78
C ARG A 461 -4.38 5.18 -20.63
N SER A 462 -5.13 4.15 -20.22
CA SER A 462 -6.37 3.72 -20.88
C SER A 462 -7.30 2.99 -19.89
N GLY A 463 -8.60 3.00 -20.19
CA GLY A 463 -9.65 2.27 -19.44
C GLY A 463 -10.60 3.16 -18.64
N ILE A 464 -10.12 4.34 -18.23
CA ILE A 464 -10.88 5.35 -17.47
C ILE A 464 -10.64 6.74 -18.08
N THR A 465 -11.69 7.52 -18.18
CA THR A 465 -11.73 8.92 -18.61
C THR A 465 -11.92 9.87 -17.42
N THR A 466 -11.54 11.14 -17.60
CA THR A 466 -11.78 12.18 -16.59
C THR A 466 -13.26 12.33 -16.30
N GLY A 467 -13.62 12.45 -15.02
CA GLY A 467 -15.00 12.63 -14.54
C GLY A 467 -15.72 11.32 -14.22
N GLU A 468 -15.21 10.16 -14.63
CA GLU A 468 -15.76 8.88 -14.19
C GLU A 468 -15.51 8.67 -12.69
N ARG A 469 -16.48 8.06 -12.01
CA ARG A 469 -16.40 7.72 -10.58
C ARG A 469 -15.86 6.30 -10.43
N VAL A 470 -14.80 6.10 -9.64
CA VAL A 470 -14.20 4.78 -9.42
C VAL A 470 -14.30 4.34 -7.97
N VAL A 471 -14.47 3.03 -7.75
CA VAL A 471 -14.54 2.46 -6.40
C VAL A 471 -13.16 2.44 -5.77
N THR A 472 -12.97 3.18 -4.69
CA THR A 472 -11.71 3.34 -3.96
C THR A 472 -11.65 2.56 -2.65
N GLY A 473 -12.80 2.11 -2.16
CA GLY A 473 -12.96 1.35 -0.93
C GLY A 473 -13.97 0.22 -1.11
N ALA A 474 -13.71 -0.92 -0.47
CA ALA A 474 -14.52 -2.14 -0.60
C ALA A 474 -14.75 -2.64 -2.05
N ALA A 475 -13.80 -2.41 -2.95
CA ALA A 475 -13.89 -2.84 -4.36
C ALA A 475 -13.99 -4.37 -4.53
N TYR A 476 -13.50 -5.14 -3.55
CA TYR A 476 -13.66 -6.60 -3.54
C TYR A 476 -15.12 -7.03 -3.33
N GLN A 477 -15.92 -6.27 -2.58
CA GLN A 477 -17.35 -6.55 -2.40
C GLN A 477 -18.13 -6.33 -3.69
N VAL A 478 -17.79 -5.28 -4.46
CA VAL A 478 -18.34 -5.04 -5.80
C VAL A 478 -17.97 -6.18 -6.75
N ARG A 479 -16.73 -6.69 -6.67
CA ARG A 479 -16.33 -7.90 -7.39
C ARG A 479 -17.16 -9.12 -7.01
N LEU A 480 -17.46 -9.34 -5.73
CA LEU A 480 -18.30 -10.47 -5.33
C LEU A 480 -19.72 -10.33 -5.88
N ALA A 481 -20.27 -9.11 -5.90
CA ALA A 481 -21.56 -8.83 -6.52
C ALA A 481 -21.55 -9.16 -8.03
N SER A 482 -20.44 -8.88 -8.75
CA SER A 482 -20.32 -9.22 -10.18
C SER A 482 -20.32 -10.72 -10.48
N LEU A 483 -20.05 -11.56 -9.48
CA LEU A 483 -20.06 -13.02 -9.59
C LEU A 483 -21.41 -13.64 -9.22
N SER A 484 -22.34 -12.85 -8.68
CA SER A 484 -23.68 -13.30 -8.33
C SER A 484 -24.58 -13.24 -9.56
N THR A 485 -25.09 -14.39 -10.01
CA THR A 485 -26.05 -14.50 -11.13
C THR A 485 -27.48 -14.11 -10.78
N SER A 486 -27.71 -13.54 -9.59
CA SER A 486 -29.02 -13.02 -9.19
C SER A 486 -29.14 -11.58 -9.67
N VAL A 487 -29.86 -11.35 -10.77
CA VAL A 487 -30.47 -10.03 -11.01
C VAL A 487 -31.43 -9.80 -9.84
N PRO A 488 -31.23 -8.77 -8.99
CA PRO A 488 -32.24 -8.44 -8.00
C PRO A 488 -33.56 -8.23 -8.74
N ALA A 489 -34.61 -8.95 -8.35
CA ALA A 489 -35.93 -8.67 -8.87
C ALA A 489 -36.23 -7.18 -8.64
N HIS A 490 -36.91 -6.52 -9.59
CA HIS A 490 -37.50 -5.18 -9.46
C HIS A 490 -38.58 -5.12 -8.36
N GLY A 491 -38.28 -5.66 -7.19
CA GLY A 491 -39.15 -5.74 -6.02
C GLY A 491 -38.61 -4.81 -4.94
N HIS A 492 -38.59 -3.52 -5.22
CA HIS A 492 -38.67 -2.52 -4.16
C HIS A 492 -40.16 -2.37 -3.82
N GLU A 493 -40.52 -2.49 -2.54
CA GLU A 493 -41.84 -2.07 -2.08
C GLU A 493 -41.91 -0.54 -2.24
N HIS A 494 -42.60 -0.07 -3.28
CA HIS A 494 -42.79 1.36 -3.57
C HIS A 494 -43.74 2.05 -2.59
#